data_AF-A0A0N1IQP7-F1
#
_entry.id   AF-A0A0N1IQP7-F1
#
_cell.length_a   1.000
_cell.length_b   1.000
_cell.length_c   1.000
_cell.angle_alpha   90.00
_cell.angle_beta   90.00
_cell.angle_gamma   90.00
#
_symmetry.space_group_name_H-M   'P 1'
#
loop_
_entity.id
_entity.type
_entity.pdbx_description
1 polymer ?
#
loop_
_entity_poly.entity_id
_entity_poly.type
_entity_poly.pdbx_seq_one_letter_code
_entity_poly.pdbx_strand_id
1 'polypeptide(L)' 'MNWSVNDADSARATKRNYEGVPHCTCRGSCSTKICGCVKTSVSCGTACRCQHALCKNRNHAAQHHDKENQVSYLRHLQ' A
#
# COMPACT_ATOMS: atom_id res chain seq x y z
N MET A 1 18.84 7.88 23.78
CA MET A 1 18.03 6.96 22.95
C MET A 1 17.61 7.73 21.70
N ASN A 2 18.28 7.49 20.57
CA ASN A 2 17.98 8.21 19.32
C ASN A 2 17.14 7.28 18.43
N TRP A 3 15.83 7.50 18.41
CA TRP A 3 14.92 6.78 17.52
C TRP A 3 14.88 7.52 16.18
N SER A 4 15.72 7.08 15.24
CA SER A 4 15.57 7.44 13.83
C SER A 4 14.27 6.83 13.33
N VAL A 5 13.20 7.64 13.29
CA VAL A 5 11.97 7.31 12.54
C VAL A 5 12.35 7.14 11.08
N ASN A 6 12.64 5.90 10.69
CA ASN A 6 12.78 5.55 9.28
C ASN A 6 11.39 5.67 8.64
N ASP A 7 11.25 6.54 7.64
CA ASP A 7 10.08 6.60 6.74
C ASP A 7 9.73 5.23 6.09
N ALA A 8 10.66 4.26 6.15
CA ALA A 8 10.44 2.86 5.81
C ALA A 8 9.40 2.14 6.69
N ASP A 9 9.08 2.64 7.89
CA ASP A 9 8.06 2.03 8.76
C ASP A 9 6.64 2.23 8.21
N SER A 10 6.36 3.38 7.60
CA SER A 10 5.08 3.64 6.93
C SER A 10 4.83 2.68 5.77
N ALA A 11 5.88 2.28 5.03
CA ALA A 11 5.79 1.31 3.94
C ALA A 11 5.62 -0.14 4.44
N ARG A 12 6.19 -0.50 5.60
CA ARG A 12 6.05 -1.85 6.21
C ARG A 12 4.68 -2.10 6.85
N ALA A 13 3.99 -1.07 7.29
CA ALA A 13 2.74 -1.23 8.04
C ALA A 13 1.53 -1.64 7.19
N THR A 14 1.61 -1.54 5.86
CA THR A 14 0.49 -1.91 4.97
C THR A 14 0.54 -3.39 4.63
N LYS A 15 -0.50 -4.12 5.05
CA LYS A 15 -0.66 -5.54 4.72
C LYS A 15 -0.69 -5.72 3.21
N ARG A 16 0.04 -6.73 2.73
CA ARG A 16 0.11 -7.14 1.32
C ARG A 16 -0.34 -8.59 1.20
N ASN A 17 -0.91 -8.97 0.05
CA ASN A 17 -1.19 -10.38 -0.24
C ASN A 17 0.10 -11.12 -0.64
N TYR A 18 0.01 -12.40 -0.99
CA TYR A 18 1.15 -13.21 -1.45
C TYR A 18 1.85 -12.61 -2.68
N GLU A 19 1.11 -11.92 -3.54
CA GLU A 19 1.62 -11.25 -4.75
C GLU A 19 2.20 -9.85 -4.47
N GLY A 20 2.25 -9.44 -3.20
CA GLY A 20 2.77 -8.12 -2.81
C GLY A 20 1.77 -6.96 -3.00
N VAL A 21 0.52 -7.24 -3.39
CA VAL A 21 -0.52 -6.23 -3.61
C VAL A 21 -1.03 -5.70 -2.25
N PRO A 22 -1.00 -4.37 -2.01
CA PRO A 22 -1.50 -3.79 -0.77
C PRO A 22 -3.01 -4.00 -0.61
N HIS A 23 -3.45 -4.34 0.59
CA HIS A 23 -4.86 -4.50 0.91
C HIS A 23 -5.20 -4.05 2.33
N CYS A 24 -6.43 -3.58 2.55
CA CYS A 24 -6.98 -3.32 3.87
C CYS A 24 -8.09 -4.31 4.23
N THR A 25 -8.29 -4.51 5.53
CA THR A 25 -9.39 -5.33 6.08
C THR A 25 -10.48 -4.49 6.75
N CYS A 26 -10.51 -3.18 6.49
CA CYS A 26 -11.52 -2.26 7.00
C CYS A 26 -12.93 -2.75 6.61
N ARG A 27 -13.95 -2.45 7.42
CA ARG A 27 -15.37 -2.70 7.07
C ARG A 27 -16.14 -1.42 6.68
N GLY A 28 -15.53 -0.25 6.84
CA GLY A 28 -16.17 1.05 6.67
C GLY A 28 -15.56 1.90 5.55
N SER A 29 -15.52 3.22 5.77
CA SER A 29 -15.33 4.21 4.71
C SER A 29 -13.91 4.42 4.19
N CYS A 30 -12.89 3.85 4.84
CA CYS A 30 -11.48 4.08 4.49
C CYS A 30 -11.15 5.58 4.33
N SER A 31 -11.60 6.43 5.25
CA SER A 31 -11.39 7.89 5.18
C SER A 31 -10.28 8.40 6.10
N THR A 32 -9.66 7.53 6.90
CA THR A 32 -8.64 7.89 7.89
C THR A 32 -7.42 6.98 7.77
N LYS A 33 -6.29 7.41 8.36
CA LYS A 33 -5.02 6.65 8.38
C LYS A 33 -5.06 5.34 9.19
N ILE A 34 -6.20 4.97 9.78
CA ILE A 34 -6.44 3.62 10.31
C ILE A 34 -6.46 2.60 9.15
N CYS A 35 -6.96 3.01 7.98
CA CYS A 35 -6.85 2.21 6.77
C CYS A 35 -5.40 2.21 6.28
N GLY A 36 -4.79 1.03 6.14
CA GLY A 36 -3.42 0.89 5.62
C GLY A 36 -3.25 1.51 4.22
N CYS A 37 -4.27 1.41 3.37
CA CYS A 37 -4.27 2.03 2.04
C CYS A 37 -4.18 3.56 2.17
N VAL A 38 -5.02 4.20 3.01
CA VAL A 38 -4.97 5.65 3.26
C VAL A 38 -3.66 6.06 3.92
N LYS A 39 -3.15 5.26 4.86
CA LYS A 39 -1.87 5.50 5.54
C LYS A 39 -0.71 5.59 4.54
N THR A 40 -0.75 4.77 3.49
CA THR A 40 0.27 4.73 2.43
C THR A 40 -0.10 5.54 1.20
N SER A 41 -1.17 6.35 1.27
CA SER A 41 -1.65 7.15 0.14
C SER A 41 -1.98 6.32 -1.11
N VAL A 42 -2.32 5.04 -0.95
CA VAL A 42 -2.75 4.13 -2.01
C VAL A 42 -4.27 3.99 -2.00
N SER A 43 -4.86 3.91 -3.18
CA SER A 43 -6.31 3.65 -3.34
C SER A 43 -6.67 2.21 -2.98
N CYS A 44 -7.83 1.99 -2.37
CA CYS A 44 -8.34 0.65 -2.11
C CYS A 44 -8.65 -0.07 -3.43
N GLY A 45 -8.05 -1.24 -3.65
CA GLY A 45 -8.25 -2.06 -4.84
C GLY A 45 -9.28 -3.19 -4.65
N THR A 46 -9.24 -4.16 -5.56
CA THR A 46 -10.02 -5.40 -5.50
C THR A 46 -9.56 -6.33 -4.37
N ALA A 47 -8.28 -6.28 -3.99
CA ALA A 47 -7.73 -7.05 -2.88
C ALA A 47 -8.24 -6.59 -1.49
N CYS A 48 -8.80 -5.37 -1.38
CA CYS A 48 -9.32 -4.83 -0.13
C CYS A 48 -10.66 -5.47 0.26
N ARG A 49 -10.86 -5.72 1.56
CA ARG A 49 -12.11 -6.27 2.11
C ARG A 49 -13.11 -5.20 2.57
N CYS A 50 -12.86 -3.92 2.31
CA CYS A 50 -13.80 -2.84 2.59
C CYS A 50 -15.06 -2.95 1.74
N GLN A 51 -16.21 -2.59 2.31
CA GLN A 51 -17.48 -2.59 1.59
C GLN A 51 -17.44 -1.54 0.48
N HIS A 52 -17.73 -1.95 -0.76
CA HIS A 52 -17.65 -1.08 -1.93
C HIS A 52 -18.49 0.19 -1.76
N ALA A 53 -19.76 0.02 -1.36
CA ALA A 53 -20.72 1.11 -1.24
C ALA A 53 -20.34 2.17 -0.18
N LEU A 54 -19.51 1.80 0.80
CA LEU A 54 -19.10 2.71 1.87
C LEU A 54 -17.69 3.28 1.67
N CYS A 55 -16.84 2.59 0.90
CA CYS A 55 -15.44 2.94 0.76
C CYS A 55 -15.25 4.21 -0.06
N LYS A 56 -14.72 5.26 0.56
CA LYS A 56 -14.40 6.55 -0.07
C LYS A 56 -13.00 6.58 -0.69
N ASN A 57 -12.18 5.55 -0.45
CA ASN A 57 -10.81 5.45 -0.96
C ASN A 57 -10.68 4.52 -2.18
N ARG A 58 -11.80 4.12 -2.80
CA ARG A 58 -11.77 3.45 -4.10
C ARG A 58 -11.68 4.52 -5.18
N ASN A 59 -10.46 4.78 -5.66
CA ASN A 59 -10.30 5.63 -6.83
C ASN A 59 -10.67 4.83 -8.09
N HIS A 60 -11.52 5.38 -8.94
CA HIS A 60 -11.91 4.74 -10.21
C HIS A 60 -10.77 4.77 -11.25
N ALA A 61 -9.67 5.44 -10.95
CA ALA A 61 -8.48 5.50 -11.80
C ALA A 61 -7.51 4.37 -11.47
N ALA A 62 -7.26 3.52 -12.47
CA ALA A 62 -6.37 2.39 -12.40
C ALA A 62 -4.93 2.79 -12.01
N GLN A 63 -4.41 2.09 -11.01
CA GLN A 63 -3.02 1.66 -10.85
C GLN A 63 -1.92 2.69 -11.14
N HIS A 64 -1.47 3.41 -10.11
CA HIS A 64 -0.08 3.86 -10.07
C HIS A 64 0.76 2.78 -9.37
N HIS A 65 1.27 1.85 -10.18
CA HIS A 65 2.30 0.90 -9.76
C HIS A 65 3.64 1.61 -9.91
N ASP A 66 4.05 2.35 -8.88
CA ASP A 66 5.39 2.94 -8.87
C ASP A 66 6.43 1.82 -8.88
N LYS A 67 7.10 1.77 -10.02
CA LYS A 67 8.18 0.86 -10.41
C LYS A 67 9.40 1.17 -9.56
N GLU A 68 9.77 0.28 -8.65
CA GLU A 68 11.17 0.24 -8.17
C GLU A 68 11.61 -1.20 -7.89
N ASN A 69 11.75 -1.98 -8.98
CA ASN A 69 12.66 -3.11 -9.03
C ASN A 69 13.48 -3.00 -10.33
N GLN A 70 14.47 -2.11 -10.35
CA GLN A 70 15.36 -1.93 -11.50
C GLN A 70 16.84 -1.87 -11.09
N VAL A 71 17.26 -2.54 -9.99
CA VAL A 71 18.69 -2.61 -9.67
C VAL A 71 19.07 -3.94 -9.00
N SER A 72 18.98 -5.07 -9.72
CA SER A 72 19.71 -6.28 -9.30
C SER A 72 20.25 -7.15 -10.43
N TYR A 73 19.83 -6.95 -11.69
CA TYR A 73 20.37 -7.74 -12.81
C TYR A 73 21.71 -7.24 -13.38
N LEU A 74 22.15 -6.04 -13.00
CA LEU A 74 23.39 -5.43 -13.53
C LEU A 74 24.64 -5.63 -12.65
N ARG A 75 24.59 -6.45 -11.60
CA ARG A 75 25.75 -6.72 -10.71
C ARG A 75 26.41 -8.09 -10.90
N HIS A 76 26.03 -8.87 -11.91
CA HIS A 76 26.59 -10.22 -12.15
C HIS A 76 27.40 -10.36 -13.44
N LEU A 77 27.74 -9.26 -14.11
CA LEU A 77 28.56 -9.27 -15.34
C LEU A 77 29.72 -8.26 -15.31
N GLN A 78 30.34 -8.08 -14.15
CA GLN A 78 31.66 -7.45 -14.05
C GLN A 78 32.61 -8.32 -13.25
#